data_AF-A0A1F3T7C5-F1
#
_entry.id   AF-A0A1F3T7C5-F1
#
_cell.length_a   1.000
_cell.length_b   1.000
_cell.length_c   1.000
_cell.angle_alpha   90.00
_cell.angle_beta   90.00
_cell.angle_gamma   90.00
#
_symmetry.space_group_name_H-M   'P 1'
#
loop_
_entity.id
_entity.type
_entity.pdbx_description
1 polymer ?
#
loop_
_entity_poly.entity_id
_entity_poly.type
_entity_poly.pdbx_seq_one_letter_code
_entity_poly.pdbx_strand_id
1 'polypeptide(L)'
;MTDLSYMELGRKMSRPSNVVRSAKATFLANNKINYSEFTDKEIVEGYCDDLLKLLGEEDLKVMISDIFRIQNQLSDLVEEKNMDINLSLDDFFRQLSPLLLEVLWENANQDVDQSKLLKKFQEAIRISLEEELYLWQDRH
;
A
#
# COMPACT_ATOMS: atom_id res chain seq x y z
N MET A 1 27.52 -37.51 46.89
CA MET A 1 26.86 -38.38 45.92
C MET A 1 25.74 -37.58 45.29
N THR A 2 25.99 -37.20 44.04
CA THR A 2 25.14 -36.62 42.98
C THR A 2 23.66 -36.32 43.29
N ASP A 3 23.39 -35.04 43.52
CA ASP A 3 22.15 -34.36 43.14
C ASP A 3 22.26 -33.96 41.66
N LEU A 4 21.48 -34.62 40.81
CA LEU A 4 21.27 -34.26 39.41
C LEU A 4 19.79 -34.49 39.12
N SER A 5 18.97 -33.58 39.60
CA SER A 5 17.55 -33.51 39.28
C SER A 5 17.19 -32.04 39.03
N TYR A 6 16.56 -31.79 37.88
CA TYR A 6 15.93 -30.52 37.47
C TYR A 6 16.75 -29.42 36.76
N MET A 7 17.99 -29.63 36.32
CA MET A 7 18.67 -28.64 35.44
C MET A 7 18.58 -28.92 33.93
N GLU A 8 18.13 -30.09 33.48
CA GLU A 8 18.14 -30.44 32.04
C GLU A 8 16.79 -30.30 31.32
N LEU A 9 15.73 -29.89 32.01
CA LEU A 9 14.40 -29.71 31.37
C LEU A 9 14.15 -28.27 30.86
N GLY A 10 15.08 -27.34 31.07
CA GLY A 10 14.94 -25.94 30.63
C GLY A 10 15.63 -25.58 29.31
N ARG A 11 16.34 -26.52 28.66
CA ARG A 11 17.18 -26.24 27.47
C ARG A 11 16.72 -26.93 26.20
N LYS A 12 15.42 -27.02 25.94
CA LYS A 12 14.94 -27.25 24.57
C LYS A 12 13.66 -26.45 24.34
N MET A 13 13.69 -25.64 23.27
CA MET A 13 12.57 -24.89 22.70
C MET A 13 12.36 -23.45 23.17
N SER A 14 13.40 -22.62 23.07
CA SER A 14 13.20 -21.32 22.39
C SER A 14 13.44 -21.56 20.91
N ARG A 15 12.40 -21.99 20.19
CA ARG A 15 12.37 -21.80 18.74
C ARG A 15 12.29 -20.30 18.53
N PRO A 16 13.09 -19.67 17.65
CA PRO A 16 12.73 -18.35 17.17
C PRO A 16 11.30 -18.47 16.64
N SER A 17 10.43 -17.55 17.07
CA SER A 17 9.10 -17.38 16.49
C SER A 17 9.25 -17.54 14.98
N ASN A 18 8.57 -18.53 14.40
CA ASN A 18 8.34 -18.57 12.96
C ASN A 18 7.65 -17.24 12.65
N VAL A 19 8.43 -16.25 12.25
CA VAL A 19 7.90 -15.07 11.58
C VAL A 19 7.31 -15.67 10.33
N VAL A 20 5.98 -15.82 10.34
CA VAL A 20 5.23 -16.22 9.16
C VAL A 20 5.56 -15.14 8.15
N ARG A 21 6.48 -15.44 7.24
CA ARG A 21 6.88 -14.51 6.20
C ARG A 21 5.61 -14.15 5.45
N SER A 22 5.32 -12.85 5.38
CA SER A 22 4.21 -12.38 4.55
C SER A 22 4.40 -12.94 3.15
N ALA A 23 3.35 -13.51 2.56
CA ALA A 23 3.43 -14.07 1.21
C ALA A 23 3.67 -12.98 0.15
N LYS A 24 3.45 -11.71 0.51
CA LYS A 24 3.53 -10.55 -0.40
C LYS A 24 4.12 -9.33 0.31
N ALA A 25 4.70 -8.40 -0.44
CA ALA A 25 5.20 -7.14 0.12
C ALA A 25 4.03 -6.16 0.36
N THR A 26 3.82 -5.73 1.60
CA THR A 26 2.73 -4.79 1.94
C THR A 26 3.29 -3.38 2.13
N PHE A 27 3.07 -2.50 1.16
CA PHE A 27 3.43 -1.08 1.16
C PHE A 27 2.71 -0.29 2.26
N LEU A 28 1.56 -0.79 2.73
CA LEU A 28 0.85 -0.26 3.89
C LEU A 28 1.46 -0.68 5.26
N ALA A 29 2.58 -1.39 5.29
CA ALA A 29 3.23 -1.79 6.54
C ALA A 29 3.92 -0.62 7.27
N ASN A 30 3.80 -0.55 8.61
CA ASN A 30 4.42 0.48 9.47
C ASN A 30 5.95 0.43 9.51
N ASN A 31 6.53 -0.64 8.99
CA ASN A 31 7.95 -0.86 9.00
C ASN A 31 8.49 -0.83 7.58
N LYS A 32 9.74 -0.39 7.45
CA LYS A 32 10.47 -0.48 6.19
C LYS A 32 10.50 -1.93 5.70
N ILE A 33 10.12 -2.13 4.46
CA ILE A 33 10.07 -3.46 3.82
C ILE A 33 11.47 -3.80 3.32
N ASN A 34 11.95 -5.01 3.59
CA ASN A 34 13.15 -5.51 2.96
C ASN A 34 12.79 -6.15 1.60
N TYR A 35 12.83 -5.36 0.53
CA TYR A 35 12.38 -5.81 -0.80
C TYR A 35 13.23 -6.94 -1.40
N SER A 36 14.46 -7.11 -0.92
CA SER A 36 15.35 -8.20 -1.35
C SER A 36 14.81 -9.60 -1.01
N GLU A 37 13.92 -9.69 -0.02
CA GLU A 37 13.32 -10.96 0.36
C GLU A 37 12.28 -11.42 -0.65
N PHE A 38 11.62 -10.49 -1.36
CA PHE A 38 10.46 -10.78 -2.21
C PHE A 38 10.84 -10.91 -3.69
N THR A 39 10.11 -11.75 -4.42
CA THR A 39 10.15 -11.78 -5.88
C THR A 39 9.38 -10.60 -6.47
N ASP A 40 9.69 -10.23 -7.72
CA ASP A 40 9.01 -9.12 -8.40
C ASP A 40 7.49 -9.33 -8.45
N LYS A 41 7.06 -10.57 -8.69
CA LYS A 41 5.65 -10.96 -8.66
C LYS A 41 5.01 -10.74 -7.28
N GLU A 42 5.66 -11.16 -6.19
CA GLU A 42 5.14 -10.95 -4.83
C GLU A 42 5.05 -9.46 -4.45
N ILE A 43 5.89 -8.62 -5.06
CA ILE A 43 5.86 -7.16 -4.88
C ILE A 43 4.69 -6.56 -5.66
N VAL A 44 4.53 -6.92 -6.94
CA VAL A 44 3.40 -6.45 -7.77
C VAL A 44 2.05 -6.89 -7.17
N GLU A 45 1.92 -8.16 -6.77
CA GLU A 45 0.70 -8.65 -6.13
C GLU A 45 0.41 -7.93 -4.82
N GLY A 46 1.45 -7.60 -4.04
CA GLY A 46 1.31 -6.84 -2.80
C GLY A 46 0.89 -5.38 -3.03
N TYR A 47 1.41 -4.75 -4.08
CA TYR A 47 0.99 -3.43 -4.52
C TYR A 47 -0.49 -3.43 -4.93
N CYS A 48 -0.92 -4.36 -5.77
CA CYS A 48 -2.32 -4.49 -6.18
C CYS A 48 -3.25 -4.76 -4.99
N ASP A 49 -2.85 -5.63 -4.05
CA ASP A 49 -3.62 -5.90 -2.83
C ASP A 49 -3.79 -4.62 -1.98
N ASP A 50 -2.78 -3.77 -1.91
CA ASP A 50 -2.83 -2.52 -1.15
C ASP A 50 -3.67 -1.45 -1.85
N LEU A 51 -3.63 -1.35 -3.18
CA LEU A 51 -4.56 -0.51 -3.94
C LEU A 51 -6.02 -0.96 -3.76
N LEU A 52 -6.28 -2.27 -3.73
CA LEU A 52 -7.62 -2.82 -3.45
C LEU A 52 -8.12 -2.46 -2.05
N LYS A 53 -7.23 -2.44 -1.05
CA LYS A 53 -7.58 -1.98 0.30
C LYS A 53 -7.93 -0.50 0.31
N LEU A 54 -7.17 0.32 -0.41
CA LEU A 54 -7.44 1.76 -0.55
C LEU A 54 -8.83 2.03 -1.15
N LEU A 55 -9.27 1.26 -2.14
CA LEU A 55 -10.63 1.39 -2.70
C LEU A 55 -11.74 1.18 -1.65
N GLY A 56 -11.50 0.30 -0.68
CA GLY A 56 -12.40 0.04 0.43
C GLY A 56 -12.34 1.04 1.58
N GLU A 57 -11.44 2.04 1.52
CA GLU A 57 -11.28 3.02 2.60
C GLU A 57 -12.35 4.11 2.53
N GLU A 58 -13.03 4.33 3.65
CA GLU A 58 -14.16 5.26 3.78
C GLU A 58 -13.69 6.62 4.33
N ASP A 59 -12.59 6.67 5.07
CA ASP A 59 -11.99 7.92 5.55
C ASP A 59 -10.99 8.48 4.52
N LEU A 60 -11.37 9.59 3.87
CA LEU A 60 -10.54 10.30 2.90
C LEU A 60 -9.13 10.65 3.43
N LYS A 61 -9.02 11.01 4.72
CA LYS A 61 -7.72 11.35 5.31
C LYS A 61 -6.83 10.12 5.39
N VAL A 62 -7.39 8.98 5.78
CA VAL A 62 -6.67 7.70 5.84
C VAL A 62 -6.25 7.30 4.42
N MET A 63 -7.18 7.34 3.47
CA MET A 63 -6.92 7.04 2.06
C MET A 63 -5.75 7.86 1.48
N ILE A 64 -5.78 9.19 1.66
CA ILE A 64 -4.69 10.06 1.18
C ILE A 64 -3.36 9.74 1.88
N SER A 65 -3.39 9.53 3.19
CA SER A 65 -2.19 9.19 3.96
C SER A 65 -1.56 7.89 3.46
N ASP A 66 -2.37 6.89 3.18
CA ASP A 66 -1.93 5.59 2.71
C ASP A 66 -1.46 5.63 1.24
N ILE A 67 -2.04 6.46 0.38
CA ILE A 67 -1.50 6.74 -0.96
C ILE A 67 -0.07 7.27 -0.89
N PHE A 68 0.18 8.29 -0.06
CA PHE A 68 1.54 8.84 0.09
C PHE A 68 2.52 7.85 0.69
N ARG A 69 2.04 6.99 1.59
CA ARG A 69 2.84 5.93 2.16
C ARG A 69 3.27 4.92 1.09
N ILE A 70 2.35 4.48 0.24
CA ILE A 70 2.67 3.61 -0.91
C ILE A 70 3.70 4.31 -1.80
N GLN A 71 3.50 5.59 -2.13
CA GLN A 71 4.44 6.36 -2.96
C GLN A 71 5.86 6.39 -2.37
N ASN A 72 5.98 6.61 -1.06
CA ASN A 72 7.28 6.64 -0.38
C ASN A 72 7.94 5.26 -0.40
N GLN A 73 7.17 4.19 -0.14
CA GLN A 73 7.66 2.83 -0.20
C GLN A 73 8.06 2.40 -1.63
N LEU A 74 7.34 2.86 -2.66
CA LEU A 74 7.73 2.66 -4.06
C LEU A 74 9.04 3.38 -4.40
N SER A 75 9.26 4.57 -3.84
CA SER A 75 10.52 5.30 -4.00
C SER A 75 11.69 4.54 -3.37
N ASP A 76 11.50 4.02 -2.15
CA ASP A 76 12.48 3.16 -1.48
C ASP A 76 12.76 1.87 -2.28
N LEU A 77 11.72 1.26 -2.87
CA LEU A 77 11.84 0.06 -3.70
C LEU A 77 12.76 0.29 -4.91
N VAL A 78 12.58 1.41 -5.61
CA VAL A 78 13.41 1.77 -6.79
C VAL A 78 14.87 1.94 -6.41
N GLU A 79 15.16 2.46 -5.21
CA GLU A 79 16.53 2.59 -4.71
C GLU A 79 17.15 1.25 -4.28
N GLU A 80 16.35 0.35 -3.71
CA GLU A 80 16.84 -0.93 -3.15
C GLU A 80 16.88 -2.08 -4.16
N LYS A 81 16.01 -2.05 -5.17
CA LYS A 81 15.81 -3.18 -6.08
C LYS A 81 15.57 -2.72 -7.51
N ASN A 82 16.47 -3.13 -8.40
CA ASN A 82 16.30 -2.93 -9.83
C ASN A 82 15.33 -3.99 -10.39
N MET A 83 14.04 -3.67 -10.38
CA MET A 83 12.99 -4.49 -10.99
C MET A 83 12.90 -4.20 -12.50
N ASP A 84 12.59 -5.21 -13.30
CA ASP A 84 12.30 -5.02 -14.73
C ASP A 84 10.99 -4.23 -14.95
N ILE A 85 10.13 -4.20 -13.93
CA ILE A 85 8.83 -3.54 -13.91
C ILE A 85 8.94 -2.30 -13.01
N ASN A 86 8.67 -1.11 -13.57
CA ASN A 86 8.66 0.14 -12.82
C ASN A 86 7.28 0.39 -12.18
N LEU A 87 7.15 0.05 -10.90
CA LEU A 87 5.96 0.36 -10.10
C LEU A 87 6.01 1.83 -9.68
N SER A 88 5.00 2.62 -10.07
CA SER A 88 4.90 4.04 -9.72
C SER A 88 3.44 4.48 -9.69
N LEU A 89 3.14 5.59 -9.01
CA LEU A 89 1.82 6.22 -9.01
C LEU A 89 1.71 7.37 -10.01
N ASP A 90 2.61 7.45 -10.99
CA ASP A 90 2.66 8.57 -11.95
C ASP A 90 1.42 8.59 -12.85
N ASP A 91 0.96 7.42 -13.31
CA ASP A 91 -0.25 7.29 -14.13
C ASP A 91 -1.50 7.61 -13.28
N PHE A 92 -1.60 7.08 -12.07
CA PHE A 92 -2.61 7.47 -11.07
C PHE A 92 -2.73 8.99 -10.89
N PHE A 93 -1.62 9.71 -10.61
CA PHE A 93 -1.68 11.17 -10.43
C PHE A 93 -2.04 11.92 -11.72
N ARG A 94 -1.61 11.40 -12.88
CA ARG A 94 -1.96 11.97 -14.19
C ARG A 94 -3.46 11.86 -14.45
N GLN A 95 -4.10 10.76 -14.06
CA GLN A 95 -5.55 10.54 -14.16
C GLN A 95 -6.33 11.33 -13.11
N LEU A 96 -5.82 11.41 -11.88
CA LEU A 96 -6.49 12.09 -10.77
C LEU A 96 -6.57 13.61 -10.96
N SER A 97 -5.49 14.21 -11.45
CA SER A 97 -5.38 15.66 -11.57
C SER A 97 -6.52 16.33 -12.38
N PRO A 98 -6.92 15.87 -13.59
CA PRO A 98 -8.05 16.45 -14.30
C PRO A 98 -9.38 16.23 -13.57
N LEU A 99 -9.60 15.08 -12.93
CA LEU A 99 -10.82 14.80 -12.18
C LEU A 99 -10.98 15.75 -10.99
N LEU A 100 -9.91 16.00 -10.24
CA LEU A 100 -9.94 16.97 -9.14
C LEU A 100 -10.21 18.40 -9.64
N LEU A 101 -9.63 18.78 -10.78
CA LEU A 101 -9.88 20.09 -11.38
C LEU A 101 -11.32 20.24 -11.86
N GLU A 102 -11.92 19.19 -12.44
CA GLU A 102 -13.32 19.16 -12.84
C GLU A 102 -14.25 19.30 -11.62
N VAL A 103 -13.98 18.53 -10.55
CA VAL A 103 -14.72 18.67 -9.29
C VAL A 103 -14.59 20.09 -8.73
N LEU A 104 -13.40 20.70 -8.74
CA LEU A 104 -13.25 22.08 -8.28
C LEU A 104 -14.03 23.06 -9.16
N TRP A 105 -13.93 22.92 -10.49
CA TRP A 105 -14.60 23.80 -11.45
C TRP A 105 -16.11 23.79 -11.32
N GLU A 106 -16.73 22.61 -11.23
CA GLU A 106 -18.19 22.46 -11.09
C GLU A 106 -18.74 23.12 -9.82
N ASN A 107 -17.92 23.20 -8.78
CA ASN A 107 -18.33 23.63 -7.46
C ASN A 107 -17.81 25.06 -7.13
N ALA A 108 -16.96 25.66 -7.97
CA ALA A 108 -16.29 26.94 -7.72
C ALA A 108 -17.24 28.14 -7.46
N ASN A 109 -18.46 28.11 -7.99
CA ASN A 109 -19.44 29.21 -7.90
C ASN A 109 -20.69 28.85 -7.08
N GLN A 110 -20.66 27.75 -6.32
CA GLN A 110 -21.78 27.30 -5.51
C GLN A 110 -21.52 27.61 -4.03
N ASP A 111 -22.58 27.76 -3.21
CA ASP A 111 -22.45 27.63 -1.76
C ASP A 111 -22.21 26.15 -1.46
N VAL A 112 -20.95 25.74 -1.52
CA VAL A 112 -20.57 24.32 -1.44
C VAL A 112 -20.53 23.90 0.02
N ASP A 113 -21.35 22.91 0.34
CA ASP A 113 -21.18 22.09 1.53
C ASP A 113 -19.83 21.36 1.44
N GLN A 114 -18.88 21.74 2.30
CA GLN A 114 -17.53 21.18 2.34
C GLN A 114 -17.56 19.64 2.42
N SER A 115 -18.53 19.06 3.13
CA SER A 115 -18.65 17.60 3.25
C SER A 115 -18.97 16.94 1.92
N LYS A 116 -19.79 17.58 1.08
CA LYS A 116 -20.11 17.08 -0.27
C LYS A 116 -18.92 17.20 -1.21
N LEU A 117 -18.15 18.29 -1.10
CA LEU A 117 -16.93 18.46 -1.88
C LEU A 117 -15.91 17.36 -1.57
N LEU A 118 -15.67 17.09 -0.28
CA LEU A 118 -14.75 16.04 0.14
C LEU A 118 -15.19 14.65 -0.36
N LYS A 119 -16.50 14.35 -0.37
CA LYS A 119 -17.01 13.11 -0.96
C LYS A 119 -16.75 13.02 -2.47
N LYS A 120 -16.91 14.12 -3.22
CA LYS A 120 -16.57 14.15 -4.65
C LYS A 120 -15.06 13.97 -4.90
N PHE A 121 -14.22 14.53 -4.03
CA PHE A 121 -12.77 14.31 -4.07
C PHE A 121 -12.42 12.85 -3.82
N GLN A 122 -13.05 12.23 -2.82
CA GLN A 122 -12.86 10.81 -2.52
C GLN A 122 -13.28 9.93 -3.68
N GLU A 123 -14.40 10.25 -4.34
CA GLU A 123 -14.87 9.53 -5.53
C GLU A 123 -13.87 9.65 -6.70
N ALA A 124 -13.35 10.85 -6.96
CA ALA A 124 -12.32 11.04 -7.98
C ALA A 124 -11.07 10.19 -7.70
N ILE A 125 -10.64 10.10 -6.43
CA ILE A 125 -9.53 9.23 -6.02
C ILE A 125 -9.87 7.76 -6.28
N ARG A 126 -11.08 7.31 -5.94
CA ARG A 126 -11.52 5.92 -6.19
C ARG A 126 -11.51 5.60 -7.68
N ILE A 127 -12.04 6.47 -8.53
CA ILE A 127 -12.00 6.28 -9.99
C ILE A 127 -10.55 6.12 -10.48
N SER A 128 -9.64 7.00 -10.04
CA SER A 128 -8.23 6.88 -10.45
C SER A 128 -7.55 5.63 -9.90
N LEU A 129 -7.88 5.18 -8.70
CA LEU A 129 -7.38 3.91 -8.13
C LEU A 129 -7.90 2.69 -8.91
N GLU A 130 -9.16 2.71 -9.36
CA GLU A 130 -9.74 1.65 -10.20
C GLU A 130 -9.04 1.58 -11.55
N GLU A 131 -8.79 2.72 -12.19
CA GLU A 131 -8.06 2.78 -13.45
C GLU A 131 -6.61 2.28 -13.30
N GLU A 132 -5.92 2.70 -12.24
CA GLU A 132 -4.58 2.22 -11.91
C GLU A 132 -4.56 0.69 -11.71
N LEU A 133 -5.50 0.15 -10.92
CA LEU A 133 -5.63 -1.30 -10.73
C LEU A 133 -5.89 -2.04 -12.05
N TYR A 134 -6.76 -1.51 -12.90
CA TYR A 134 -7.04 -2.08 -14.20
C TYR A 134 -5.79 -2.13 -15.08
N LEU A 135 -4.99 -1.06 -15.09
CA LEU A 135 -3.72 -1.02 -15.84
C LEU A 135 -2.74 -2.12 -15.38
N TRP A 136 -2.69 -2.43 -14.08
CA TRP A 136 -1.81 -3.47 -13.55
C TRP A 136 -2.36 -4.89 -13.73
N GLN A 137 -3.68 -5.07 -13.74
CA GLN A 137 -4.32 -6.36 -14.02
C GLN A 137 -4.35 -6.70 -15.52
N ASP A 138 -4.35 -5.72 -16.42
CA ASP A 138 -4.33 -5.97 -17.88
C ASP A 138 -2.89 -6.24 -18.40
N ARG A 139 -1.87 -5.69 -17.71
CA ARG A 139 -0.46 -5.85 -18.11
C ARG A 139 0.17 -7.18 -17.66
N HIS A 140 -0.43 -7.91 -16.71
CA HIS A 140 0.16 -9.08 -16.04
C HIS A 140 -0.83 -10.20 -15.74
#